data_AF-A0A8X6PL71-F1
#
_entry.id   AF-A0A8X6PL71-F1
#
_cell.length_a   1.000
_cell.length_b   1.000
_cell.length_c   1.000
_cell.angle_alpha   90.00
_cell.angle_beta   90.00
_cell.angle_gamma   90.00
#
_symmetry.space_group_name_H-M   'P 1'
#
loop_
_entity.id
_entity.type
_entity.pdbx_description
1 polymer ?
#
loop_
_entity_poly.entity_id
_entity_poly.type
_entity_poly.pdbx_seq_one_letter_code
_entity_poly.pdbx_strand_id
1 'polypeptide(L)'
;MKHFQRKALNFFYTRIRRDYVSRMDSDLQIELCKEDLVFALQRYLYWPLQTEFLEMASRLYPFLNKKIFFTVLNMIVCKRNDGKYGYFDYSSLLTNFWLQGRDEWKKDAEMPNFYYFTKWDPDQNYEIFYEKNVSS
;
A
#
# COMPACT_ATOMS: atom_id res chain seq x y z
N MET A 1 30.11 8.95 -7.81
CA MET A 1 28.68 8.61 -7.99
C MET A 1 28.15 7.55 -7.02
N LYS A 2 28.77 6.35 -6.91
CA LYS A 2 28.25 5.22 -6.10
C LYS A 2 28.11 5.46 -4.58
N HIS A 3 28.92 6.34 -3.99
CA HIS A 3 28.89 6.56 -2.53
C HIS A 3 27.74 7.48 -2.06
N PHE A 4 27.32 8.44 -2.89
CA PHE A 4 26.19 9.33 -2.59
C PHE A 4 24.87 8.59 -2.71
N GLN A 5 24.71 7.79 -3.77
CA GLN A 5 23.55 6.91 -3.97
C GLN A 5 23.38 5.94 -2.79
N ARG A 6 24.46 5.31 -2.31
CA ARG A 6 24.39 4.37 -1.17
C ARG A 6 24.05 5.03 0.17
N LYS A 7 24.47 6.28 0.40
CA LYS A 7 24.06 7.08 1.57
C LYS A 7 22.60 7.53 1.46
N ALA A 8 22.17 7.98 0.27
CA ALA A 8 20.78 8.32 -0.02
C ALA A 8 19.86 7.10 0.15
N LEU A 9 20.31 5.93 -0.30
CA LEU A 9 19.67 4.64 -0.08
C LEU A 9 19.49 4.36 1.41
N ASN A 10 20.59 4.29 2.17
CA ASN A 10 20.51 4.00 3.60
C ASN A 10 19.66 5.03 4.35
N PHE A 11 19.66 6.29 3.90
CA PHE A 11 18.80 7.34 4.46
C PHE A 11 17.32 7.12 4.11
N PHE A 12 17.00 6.79 2.86
CA PHE A 12 15.66 6.40 2.40
C PHE A 12 15.14 5.15 3.13
N TYR A 13 16.02 4.17 3.36
CA TYR A 13 15.70 2.90 4.01
C TYR A 13 15.56 3.00 5.54
N THR A 14 16.22 3.96 6.21
CA THR A 14 16.22 4.05 7.69
C THR A 14 15.43 5.22 8.27
N ARG A 15 15.28 6.34 7.56
CA ARG A 15 14.66 7.55 8.10
C ARG A 15 14.23 8.51 6.98
N ILE A 16 13.08 8.24 6.35
CA ILE A 16 12.45 9.21 5.45
C ILE A 16 12.03 10.43 6.26
N ARG A 17 12.89 11.45 6.31
CA ARG A 17 12.45 12.81 6.62
C ARG A 17 11.78 13.33 5.34
N ARG A 18 10.49 13.64 5.42
CA ARG A 18 9.67 14.24 4.36
C ARG A 18 10.45 15.33 3.59
N ASP A 19 11.19 16.16 4.33
CA ASP A 19 11.98 17.28 3.81
C ASP A 19 13.12 16.90 2.86
N TYR A 20 13.67 15.69 2.95
CA TYR A 20 14.75 15.24 2.06
C TYR A 20 14.22 14.63 0.77
N VAL A 21 13.11 13.91 0.87
CA VAL A 21 12.44 13.32 -0.28
C VAL A 21 11.80 14.41 -1.14
N SER A 22 11.22 15.44 -0.53
CA SER A 22 10.65 16.58 -1.26
C SER A 22 11.69 17.47 -1.96
N ARG A 23 12.96 17.40 -1.57
CA ARG A 23 14.09 18.11 -2.20
C ARG A 23 14.84 17.27 -3.22
N MET A 24 14.51 15.99 -3.32
CA MET A 24 15.12 15.09 -4.28
C MET A 24 14.46 15.28 -5.64
N ASP A 25 15.27 15.23 -6.68
CA ASP A 25 14.76 15.22 -8.05
C ASP A 25 13.77 14.06 -8.24
N SER A 26 12.66 14.32 -8.94
CA SER A 26 11.57 13.36 -9.13
C SER A 26 12.05 12.06 -9.77
N ASP A 27 12.97 12.16 -10.74
CA ASP A 27 13.45 10.99 -11.47
C ASP A 27 14.39 10.18 -10.58
N LEU A 28 15.24 10.84 -9.80
CA LEU A 28 16.11 10.17 -8.83
C LEU A 28 15.31 9.46 -7.73
N GLN A 29 14.21 10.07 -7.26
CA GLN A 29 13.31 9.45 -6.29
C GLN A 29 12.68 8.17 -6.85
N ILE A 30 12.21 8.21 -8.09
CA ILE A 30 11.64 7.04 -8.78
C ILE A 30 12.70 5.94 -8.95
N GLU A 31 13.91 6.28 -9.37
CA GLU A 31 15.02 5.31 -9.52
C GLU A 31 15.35 4.60 -8.20
N LEU A 32 15.39 5.34 -7.08
CA LEU A 32 15.63 4.73 -5.76
C LEU A 32 14.46 3.82 -5.34
N CYS A 33 13.22 4.21 -5.63
CA CYS A 33 12.05 3.40 -5.29
C CYS A 33 11.97 2.10 -6.10
N LYS A 34 12.51 2.08 -7.33
CA LYS A 34 12.54 0.89 -8.18
C LYS A 34 13.37 -0.25 -7.61
N GLU A 35 14.34 0.03 -6.74
CA GLU A 35 15.17 -1.00 -6.12
C GLU A 35 14.36 -1.94 -5.22
N ASP A 36 13.34 -1.42 -4.53
CA ASP A 36 12.38 -2.20 -3.75
C ASP A 36 11.02 -1.48 -3.70
N LEU A 37 10.19 -1.76 -4.71
CA LEU A 37 8.87 -1.13 -4.87
C LEU A 37 7.91 -1.45 -3.71
N VAL A 38 8.00 -2.66 -3.15
CA VAL A 38 7.15 -3.07 -2.03
C VAL A 38 7.51 -2.25 -0.81
N PHE A 39 8.80 -2.21 -0.48
CA PHE A 39 9.27 -1.46 0.68
C PHE A 39 9.02 0.05 0.52
N ALA A 40 9.25 0.60 -0.68
CA ALA A 40 8.98 2.00 -0.97
C ALA A 40 7.50 2.34 -0.68
N LEU A 41 6.55 1.60 -1.27
CA LEU A 41 5.13 1.85 -1.07
C LEU A 41 4.67 1.56 0.37
N GLN A 42 5.22 0.54 1.02
CA GLN A 42 4.93 0.23 2.41
C GLN A 42 5.22 1.43 3.32
N ARG A 43 6.31 2.17 3.08
CA ARG A 43 6.66 3.35 3.90
C ARG A 43 5.61 4.45 3.82
N TYR A 44 5.02 4.63 2.64
CA TYR A 44 3.93 5.58 2.44
C TYR A 44 2.63 5.15 3.11
N LEU A 45 2.52 3.93 3.67
CA LEU A 45 1.36 3.53 4.48
C LEU A 45 1.44 4.00 5.95
N TYR A 46 2.55 4.60 6.37
CA TYR A 46 2.74 5.04 7.74
C TYR A 46 2.73 6.56 7.84
N TRP A 47 2.29 7.06 8.99
CA TRP A 47 2.32 8.48 9.28
C TRP A 47 3.76 8.98 9.25
N PRO A 48 4.05 10.15 8.64
CA PRO A 48 3.12 11.14 8.09
C PRO A 48 2.83 11.01 6.58
N LEU A 49 3.29 9.95 5.92
CA LEU A 49 3.34 9.88 4.45
C LEU A 49 2.07 9.31 3.81
N GLN A 50 1.09 8.87 4.60
CA GLN A 50 -0.15 8.25 4.14
C GLN A 50 -0.91 9.06 3.09
N THR A 51 -0.92 10.39 3.23
CA THR A 51 -1.61 11.28 2.29
C THR A 51 -0.94 11.34 0.92
N GLU A 52 0.34 10.98 0.83
CA GLU A 52 1.15 11.02 -0.40
C GLU A 52 1.19 9.63 -1.10
N PHE A 53 0.57 8.59 -0.51
CA PHE A 53 0.65 7.23 -1.01
C PHE A 53 0.13 7.09 -2.44
N LEU A 54 -1.05 7.61 -2.77
CA LEU A 54 -1.66 7.43 -4.11
C LEU A 54 -0.85 8.15 -5.20
N GLU A 55 -0.25 9.29 -4.86
CA GLU A 55 0.64 10.02 -5.76
C GLU A 55 1.88 9.20 -6.07
N MET A 56 2.53 8.67 -5.02
CA MET A 56 3.71 7.81 -5.20
C MET A 56 3.37 6.51 -5.94
N ALA A 57 2.25 5.87 -5.59
CA ALA A 57 1.74 4.68 -6.25
C ALA A 57 1.52 4.92 -7.75
N SER A 58 0.91 6.04 -8.13
CA SER A 58 0.70 6.41 -9.53
C SER A 58 2.02 6.58 -10.28
N ARG A 59 3.05 7.18 -9.65
CA ARG A 59 4.38 7.36 -10.26
C ARG A 59 5.12 6.03 -10.43
N LEU A 60 4.95 5.11 -9.49
CA LEU A 60 5.60 3.80 -9.51
C LEU A 60 4.81 2.74 -10.30
N TYR A 61 3.55 3.03 -10.63
CA TYR A 61 2.63 2.13 -11.30
C TYR A 61 3.21 1.46 -12.56
N PRO A 62 3.92 2.17 -13.46
CA PRO A 62 4.53 1.55 -14.65
C PRO A 62 5.54 0.44 -14.35
N PHE A 63 6.10 0.41 -13.13
CA PHE A 63 7.10 -0.55 -12.69
C PHE A 63 6.50 -1.68 -11.83
N LEU A 64 5.23 -1.57 -11.46
CA LEU A 64 4.55 -2.61 -10.70
C LEU A 64 4.27 -3.81 -11.61
N ASN A 65 4.53 -5.00 -11.08
CA ASN A 65 3.99 -6.23 -11.61
C ASN A 65 2.83 -6.70 -10.72
N LYS A 66 2.07 -7.68 -11.21
CA LYS A 66 0.91 -8.26 -10.52
C LYS A 66 1.23 -8.66 -9.08
N LYS A 67 2.36 -9.35 -8.84
CA LYS A 67 2.75 -9.82 -7.50
C LYS A 67 2.95 -8.65 -6.54
N ILE A 68 3.71 -7.64 -6.94
CA ILE A 68 3.98 -6.45 -6.12
C ILE A 68 2.68 -5.70 -5.82
N PHE A 69 1.82 -5.51 -6.83
CA PHE A 69 0.53 -4.86 -6.67
C PHE A 69 -0.32 -5.53 -5.58
N PHE A 70 -0.49 -6.86 -5.64
CA PHE A 70 -1.25 -7.60 -4.62
C PHE A 70 -0.58 -7.59 -3.25
N THR A 71 0.76 -7.64 -3.19
CA THR A 71 1.47 -7.51 -1.91
C THR A 71 1.17 -6.17 -1.24
N VAL A 72 1.21 -5.06 -1.98
CA VAL A 72 0.92 -3.72 -1.44
C VAL A 72 -0.56 -3.60 -1.06
N LEU A 73 -1.46 -4.15 -1.88
CA LEU A 73 -2.90 -4.18 -1.59
C LEU A 73 -3.18 -4.87 -0.24
N ASN A 74 -2.56 -6.03 0.00
CA ASN A 74 -2.67 -6.75 1.27
C ASN A 74 -2.12 -5.93 2.45
N MET A 75 -1.03 -5.17 2.26
CA MET A 75 -0.53 -4.29 3.31
C MET A 75 -1.53 -3.19 3.68
N ILE A 76 -2.24 -2.61 2.69
CA ILE A 76 -3.29 -1.62 2.94
C ILE A 76 -4.45 -2.27 3.73
N VAL A 77 -4.84 -3.50 3.38
CA VAL A 77 -5.86 -4.26 4.12
C VAL A 77 -5.46 -4.48 5.57
N CYS A 78 -4.21 -4.92 5.83
CA CYS A 78 -3.70 -5.06 7.19
C CYS A 78 -3.76 -3.71 7.94
N LYS A 79 -3.40 -2.60 7.29
CA LYS A 79 -3.47 -1.27 7.92
C LYS A 79 -4.88 -0.83 8.26
N ARG A 80 -5.85 -1.12 7.38
CA ARG A 80 -7.27 -0.89 7.63
C ARG A 80 -7.75 -1.69 8.85
N ASN A 81 -7.35 -2.95 8.95
CA ASN A 81 -7.79 -3.87 10.01
C ASN A 81 -7.09 -3.66 11.35
N ASP A 82 -5.87 -3.13 11.34
CA ASP A 82 -5.07 -2.92 12.55
C ASP A 82 -5.78 -2.01 13.58
N GLY A 83 -6.77 -1.20 13.18
CA GLY A 83 -7.66 -0.41 14.08
C GLY A 83 -6.97 0.66 14.94
N LYS A 84 -5.64 0.63 15.04
CA LYS A 84 -4.80 1.48 15.89
C LYS A 84 -4.58 2.88 15.32
N TYR A 85 -4.93 3.10 14.06
CA TYR A 85 -4.67 4.34 13.33
C TYR A 85 -5.97 4.94 12.79
N GLY A 86 -6.97 5.16 13.67
CA GLY A 86 -8.24 5.82 13.34
C GLY A 86 -8.13 7.26 12.81
N TYR A 87 -6.92 7.73 12.51
CA TYR A 87 -6.61 9.06 11.99
C TYR A 87 -6.50 9.10 10.45
N PHE A 88 -6.47 7.96 9.76
CA PHE A 88 -6.35 7.90 8.31
C PHE A 88 -7.31 6.89 7.69
N ASP A 89 -8.00 7.29 6.61
CA ASP A 89 -8.98 6.45 5.92
C ASP A 89 -8.31 5.48 4.93
N TYR A 90 -7.85 4.35 5.46
CA TYR A 90 -7.30 3.26 4.66
C TYR A 90 -8.35 2.56 3.79
N SER A 91 -9.66 2.72 4.06
CA SER A 91 -10.71 2.13 3.22
C SER A 91 -10.81 2.87 1.89
N SER A 92 -10.78 4.20 1.92
CA SER A 92 -10.66 5.02 0.71
C SER A 92 -9.34 4.79 -0.01
N LEU A 93 -8.23 4.66 0.73
CA LEU A 93 -6.93 4.34 0.15
C LEU A 93 -6.96 3.02 -0.64
N LEU A 94 -7.52 1.98 -0.02
CA LEU A 94 -7.63 0.65 -0.59
C LEU A 94 -8.44 0.66 -1.90
N THR A 95 -9.60 1.34 -1.86
CA THR A 95 -10.49 1.47 -3.02
C THR A 95 -9.77 2.18 -4.17
N ASN A 96 -9.13 3.31 -3.90
CA ASN A 96 -8.44 4.09 -4.92
C ASN A 96 -7.22 3.35 -5.50
N PHE A 97 -6.45 2.65 -4.68
CA PHE A 97 -5.32 1.86 -5.16
C PHE A 97 -5.79 0.65 -5.98
N TRP A 98 -6.87 -0.02 -5.57
CA TRP A 98 -7.49 -1.09 -6.36
C TRP A 98 -7.93 -0.59 -7.75
N LEU A 99 -8.60 0.57 -7.81
CA LEU A 99 -9.06 1.14 -9.07
C LEU A 99 -7.92 1.40 -10.05
N GLN A 100 -6.73 1.79 -9.57
CA GLN A 100 -5.54 1.95 -10.41
C GLN A 100 -5.07 0.64 -11.05
N GLY A 101 -5.32 -0.52 -10.45
CA GLY A 101 -4.85 -1.82 -10.95
C GLY A 101 -5.31 -2.15 -12.38
N ARG A 102 -4.49 -2.87 -13.15
CA ARG A 102 -4.83 -3.27 -14.52
C ARG A 102 -5.96 -4.29 -14.49
N ASP A 103 -6.92 -4.18 -15.40
CA ASP A 103 -8.05 -5.11 -15.45
C ASP A 103 -7.60 -6.57 -15.60
N GLU A 104 -6.50 -6.81 -16.33
CA GLU A 104 -5.88 -8.13 -16.44
C GLU A 104 -5.44 -8.72 -15.09
N TRP A 105 -4.96 -7.90 -14.15
CA TRP A 105 -4.59 -8.36 -12.81
C TRP A 105 -5.82 -8.65 -11.96
N LYS A 106 -6.91 -7.90 -12.20
CA LYS A 106 -8.20 -8.04 -11.51
C LYS A 106 -9.01 -9.24 -11.99
N LYS A 107 -8.76 -9.77 -13.20
CA LYS A 107 -9.48 -10.95 -13.73
C LYS A 107 -9.16 -12.25 -13.00
N ASP A 108 -7.89 -12.42 -12.65
CA ASP A 108 -7.40 -13.61 -11.93
C ASP A 108 -7.57 -13.49 -10.41
N ALA A 109 -7.90 -12.28 -9.95
CA ALA A 109 -8.37 -12.08 -8.62
C ALA A 109 -9.89 -12.19 -8.66
N GLU A 110 -10.45 -13.24 -8.07
CA GLU A 110 -11.64 -12.97 -7.24
C GLU A 110 -11.20 -11.78 -6.37
N MET A 111 -11.80 -10.59 -6.53
CA MET A 111 -11.47 -9.38 -5.74
C MET A 111 -11.04 -9.86 -4.36
N PRO A 112 -9.74 -9.80 -3.97
CA PRO A 112 -9.16 -10.74 -3.00
C PRO A 112 -10.09 -10.82 -1.82
N ASN A 113 -10.80 -11.96 -1.71
CA ASN A 113 -12.09 -12.08 -1.05
C ASN A 113 -12.32 -10.99 0.02
N PHE A 114 -12.90 -9.86 -0.42
CA PHE A 114 -13.45 -8.85 0.50
C PHE A 114 -14.59 -9.46 1.34
N TYR A 115 -14.98 -10.71 1.08
CA TYR A 115 -15.95 -11.51 1.83
C TYR A 115 -15.61 -11.75 3.30
N TYR A 116 -14.39 -11.51 3.77
CA TYR A 116 -14.13 -11.41 5.22
C TYR A 116 -14.38 -10.01 5.80
N PHE A 117 -14.61 -8.98 4.98
CA PHE A 117 -14.55 -7.57 5.38
C PHE A 117 -15.63 -6.64 4.81
N THR A 118 -16.69 -7.17 4.19
CA THR A 118 -17.92 -6.42 3.90
C THR A 118 -19.16 -7.31 4.00
N LYS A 119 -19.88 -7.21 5.12
CA LYS A 119 -21.28 -6.80 5.01
C LYS A 119 -21.29 -5.32 5.35
N TRP A 120 -21.23 -4.48 4.32
CA TRP A 120 -21.71 -3.11 4.50
C TRP A 120 -23.22 -3.20 4.39
N ASP A 121 -23.87 -3.31 5.55
CA ASP A 121 -25.29 -3.12 5.73
C ASP A 121 -25.42 -1.81 6.53
N PRO A 122 -26.03 -0.75 5.98
CA PRO A 122 -26.17 0.51 6.70
C PRO A 122 -27.01 0.39 7.99
N ASP A 123 -27.69 -0.75 8.23
CA ASP A 123 -28.65 -0.91 9.33
C ASP A 123 -28.27 -1.95 10.42
N GLN A 124 -27.13 -2.67 10.36
CA GLN A 124 -26.90 -3.78 11.30
C GLN A 124 -25.70 -3.66 12.24
N ASN A 125 -26.05 -3.64 13.54
CA ASN A 125 -25.19 -3.80 14.70
C ASN A 125 -24.35 -5.09 14.63
N TYR A 126 -23.08 -4.98 15.00
CA TYR A 126 -22.06 -6.02 14.91
C TYR A 126 -22.36 -7.28 15.74
N GLU A 127 -22.53 -8.43 15.07
CA GLU A 127 -22.28 -9.76 15.65
C GLU A 127 -21.17 -10.46 14.85
N ILE A 128 -20.10 -10.84 15.56
CA ILE A 128 -18.94 -11.52 14.99
C ILE A 128 -19.23 -13.02 14.97
N PHE A 129 -19.32 -13.63 13.78
CA PHE A 129 -19.40 -15.08 13.63
C PHE A 129 -18.01 -15.66 13.29
N TYR A 130 -17.50 -16.52 14.17
CA TYR A 130 -16.36 -17.40 13.88
C TYR A 130 -16.89 -18.67 13.20
N GLU A 131 -16.75 -18.79 11.88
CA GLU A 131 -16.94 -20.08 11.24
C GLU A 131 -15.68 -20.95 11.40
N LYS A 132 -15.85 -21.98 12.24
CA LYS A 132 -14.99 -23.16 12.36
C LYS A 132 -14.86 -23.82 10.98
N ASN A 133 -13.68 -23.74 10.37
CA ASN A 133 -13.28 -24.65 9.31
C ASN A 133 -12.24 -25.64 9.84
N VAL A 134 -12.72 -26.73 10.43
CA VAL A 134 -12.00 -28.02 10.41
C VAL A 134 -13.05 -29.11 10.18
N SER A 135 -13.07 -29.67 8.97
CA SER A 135 -13.58 -31.02 8.69
C SER A 135 -13.01 -31.53 7.37
N SER A 136 -11.98 -32.35 7.46
CA SER A 136 -11.84 -33.63 6.74
C SER A 136 -10.92 -34.52 7.57
#